data_AF-A0A6G3ZCJ3-F1
#
_entry.id   AF-A0A6G3ZCJ3-F1
#
_cell.length_a   1.000
_cell.length_b   1.000
_cell.length_c   1.000
_cell.angle_alpha   90.00
_cell.angle_beta   90.00
_cell.angle_gamma   90.00
#
_symmetry.space_group_name_H-M   'P 1'
#
loop_
_entity.id
_entity.type
_entity.pdbx_description
1 polymer ?
#
loop_
_entity_poly.entity_id
_entity_poly.type
_entity_poly.pdbx_seq_one_letter_code
_entity_poly.pdbx_strand_id
1 'polypeptide(L)'
;CPIDHYQWAMQSGVTHCLDKPWTRIYNPGQVAVDRCDPDGAFIKQWVPEVAHLAPESLGNPPAVKGYPTPILDYRQARQQHIQKLEKQREYFLNSDNIVPYLAPMPEDMTPFGADRYPSNITWVQASAETMFPPALDLASLDIAQARALRTWFVAHVNIPPPKIRKHRLQSPVEQLGLNLSV
;
A
#
# COMPACT_ATOMS: atom_id res chain seq x y z
N CYS A 1 9.73 -14.84 -9.42
CA CYS A 1 9.25 -14.55 -8.04
C CYS A 1 7.81 -14.06 -8.15
N PRO A 2 6.80 -14.92 -7.97
CA PRO A 2 5.41 -14.50 -7.96
C PRO A 2 5.13 -13.95 -6.57
N ILE A 3 5.61 -12.74 -6.28
CA ILE A 3 4.87 -11.94 -5.30
C ILE A 3 3.53 -11.70 -5.98
N ASP A 4 2.51 -12.36 -5.48
CA ASP A 4 1.16 -12.22 -5.99
C ASP A 4 0.84 -10.72 -5.97
N HIS A 5 0.63 -10.12 -7.15
CA HIS A 5 0.48 -8.67 -7.29
C HIS A 5 -0.64 -8.15 -6.38
N TYR A 6 -1.63 -9.01 -6.09
CA TYR A 6 -2.68 -8.76 -5.12
C TYR A 6 -2.18 -8.63 -3.68
N GLN A 7 -1.31 -9.52 -3.20
CA GLN A 7 -0.75 -9.43 -1.84
C GLN A 7 0.08 -8.14 -1.68
N TRP A 8 0.87 -7.77 -2.68
CA TRP A 8 1.64 -6.54 -2.65
C TRP A 8 0.77 -5.28 -2.76
N ALA A 9 -0.22 -5.28 -3.67
CA ALA A 9 -1.14 -4.16 -3.86
C ALA A 9 -2.04 -3.92 -2.65
N MET A 10 -2.50 -4.99 -1.99
CA MET A 10 -3.29 -4.92 -0.77
C MET A 10 -2.44 -4.59 0.47
N GLN A 11 -1.11 -4.49 0.31
CA GLN A 11 -0.16 -4.42 1.42
C GLN A 11 -0.48 -5.52 2.45
N SER A 12 -0.83 -6.72 1.97
CA SER A 12 -1.31 -7.84 2.78
C SER A 12 -0.26 -8.24 3.80
N GLY A 13 -0.52 -7.89 5.05
CA GLY A 13 0.38 -8.11 6.17
C GLY A 13 0.27 -6.97 7.17
N VAL A 14 -0.26 -7.27 8.36
CA VAL A 14 -0.29 -6.34 9.50
C VAL A 14 1.10 -5.94 9.99
N THR A 15 2.12 -6.72 9.60
CA THR A 15 3.54 -6.54 9.90
C THR A 15 4.26 -5.57 8.96
N HIS A 16 3.63 -5.14 7.86
CA HIS A 16 4.23 -4.16 6.95
C HIS A 16 4.25 -2.77 7.59
N CYS A 17 5.47 -2.23 7.75
CA CYS A 17 5.71 -0.88 8.25
C CYS A 17 5.05 -0.58 9.60
N LEU A 18 5.29 -1.42 10.60
CA LEU A 18 4.97 -1.09 11.99
C LEU A 18 5.55 0.28 12.42
N ASP A 19 6.60 0.75 11.74
CA ASP A 19 7.29 2.03 11.94
C ASP A 19 6.89 3.17 10.99
N LYS A 20 6.17 2.92 9.87
CA LYS A 20 5.72 4.00 8.97
C LYS A 20 4.24 4.30 9.19
N PRO A 21 3.88 5.55 9.53
CA PRO A 21 2.50 5.94 9.82
C PRO A 21 1.61 6.06 8.57
N TRP A 22 2.08 5.65 7.38
CA TRP A 22 1.33 5.86 6.14
C TRP A 22 1.08 4.54 5.41
N THR A 23 -0.19 4.17 5.35
CA THR A 23 -0.71 3.18 4.40
C THR A 23 -0.83 3.84 3.03
N ARG A 24 -0.33 3.20 1.98
CA ARG A 24 -0.40 3.73 0.63
C ARG A 24 -1.78 3.42 0.04
N ILE A 25 -2.65 4.43 0.03
CA ILE A 25 -3.99 4.33 -0.56
C ILE A 25 -4.06 5.30 -1.74
N TYR A 26 -4.26 4.76 -2.94
CA TYR A 26 -4.39 5.54 -4.16
C TYR A 26 -5.79 6.14 -4.27
N ASN A 27 -5.87 7.40 -4.69
CA ASN A 27 -7.15 8.01 -5.08
C ASN A 27 -7.46 7.60 -6.53
N PRO A 28 -8.49 6.78 -6.78
CA PRO A 28 -8.76 6.22 -8.10
C PRO A 28 -9.17 7.27 -9.12
N GLY A 29 -9.77 8.39 -8.71
CA GLY A 29 -10.19 9.45 -9.62
C GLY A 29 -9.03 10.38 -9.97
N GLN A 30 -8.58 11.15 -8.99
CA GLN A 30 -7.60 12.21 -9.22
C GLN A 30 -6.24 11.69 -9.70
N VAL A 31 -5.75 10.57 -9.16
CA VAL A 31 -4.43 10.02 -9.58
C VAL A 31 -4.51 9.42 -10.98
N ALA A 32 -5.65 8.85 -11.38
CA ALA A 32 -5.80 8.30 -12.72
C ALA A 32 -5.65 9.41 -13.78
N VAL A 33 -6.23 10.59 -13.54
CA VAL A 33 -6.12 11.72 -14.47
C VAL A 33 -4.77 12.42 -14.34
N ASP A 34 -4.44 12.98 -13.16
CA ASP A 34 -3.29 13.88 -13.01
C ASP A 34 -1.94 13.22 -13.32
N ARG A 35 -1.85 11.92 -13.08
CA ARG A 35 -0.58 11.18 -13.18
C ARG A 35 -0.54 10.20 -14.33
N CYS A 36 -1.65 9.52 -14.64
CA CYS A 36 -1.64 8.38 -15.55
C CYS A 36 -2.24 8.71 -16.92
N ASP A 37 -3.27 9.55 -17.00
CA ASP A 37 -3.97 9.89 -18.25
C ASP A 37 -4.38 11.39 -18.29
N PRO A 38 -3.41 12.33 -18.37
CA PRO A 38 -3.71 13.77 -18.31
C PRO A 38 -4.60 14.27 -19.45
N ASP A 39 -4.54 13.65 -20.63
CA ASP A 39 -5.37 13.99 -21.79
C ASP A 39 -6.73 13.27 -21.78
N GLY A 40 -6.89 12.30 -20.88
CA GLY A 40 -8.08 11.46 -20.78
C GLY A 40 -8.25 10.50 -21.95
N ALA A 41 -7.21 10.26 -22.77
CA ALA A 41 -7.34 9.49 -24.00
C ALA A 41 -7.77 8.04 -23.73
N PHE A 42 -7.21 7.43 -22.68
CA PHE A 42 -7.58 6.08 -22.26
C PHE A 42 -9.00 6.04 -21.69
N ILE A 43 -9.33 6.97 -20.78
CA ILE A 43 -10.66 7.02 -20.16
C ILE A 43 -11.75 7.25 -21.22
N LYS A 44 -11.54 8.18 -22.15
CA LYS A 44 -12.50 8.49 -23.23
C LYS A 44 -12.74 7.31 -24.18
N GLN A 45 -11.71 6.48 -24.39
CA GLN A 45 -11.83 5.29 -25.23
C GLN A 45 -12.65 4.19 -24.56
N TRP A 46 -12.45 3.95 -23.26
CA TRP A 46 -13.05 2.82 -22.55
C TRP A 46 -14.32 3.15 -21.76
N VAL A 47 -14.58 4.43 -21.51
CA VAL A 47 -15.77 4.95 -20.81
C VAL A 47 -16.42 6.04 -21.69
N PRO A 48 -17.05 5.65 -22.81
CA PRO A 48 -17.52 6.60 -23.82
C PRO A 48 -18.59 7.57 -23.31
N GLU A 49 -19.35 7.20 -22.28
CA GLU A 49 -20.38 8.05 -21.68
C GLU A 49 -19.82 9.36 -21.11
N VAL A 50 -18.56 9.38 -20.64
CA VAL A 50 -17.88 10.59 -20.14
C VAL A 50 -16.96 11.24 -21.18
N ALA A 51 -16.92 10.73 -22.42
CA ALA A 51 -15.90 11.15 -23.39
C ALA A 51 -15.97 12.63 -23.80
N HIS A 52 -17.16 13.23 -23.67
CA HIS A 52 -17.45 14.63 -23.95
C HIS A 52 -16.94 15.60 -22.88
N LEU A 53 -16.50 15.09 -21.72
CA LEU A 53 -15.98 15.92 -20.64
C LEU A 53 -14.55 16.38 -20.94
N ALA A 54 -14.21 17.55 -20.41
CA ALA A 54 -12.84 18.04 -20.39
C ALA A 54 -11.95 17.10 -19.56
N PRO A 55 -10.68 16.86 -19.94
CA PRO A 55 -9.81 15.91 -19.26
C PRO A 55 -9.73 16.11 -17.74
N GLU A 56 -9.71 17.36 -17.28
CA GLU A 56 -9.60 17.75 -15.88
C GLU A 56 -10.83 17.33 -15.05
N SER A 57 -11.98 17.16 -15.70
CA SER A 57 -13.23 16.73 -15.06
C SER A 57 -13.34 15.20 -14.95
N LEU A 58 -12.52 14.42 -15.67
CA LEU A 58 -12.64 12.96 -15.69
C LEU A 58 -12.31 12.31 -14.35
N GLY A 59 -11.53 12.98 -13.49
CA GLY A 59 -11.16 12.46 -12.16
C GLY A 59 -12.28 12.57 -11.13
N ASN A 60 -13.24 13.47 -11.36
CA ASN A 60 -14.43 13.64 -10.54
C ASN A 60 -15.57 14.17 -11.43
N PRO A 61 -16.16 13.31 -12.27
CA PRO A 61 -17.11 13.74 -13.28
C PRO A 61 -18.40 14.24 -12.62
N PRO A 62 -19.08 15.24 -13.22
CA PRO A 62 -20.43 15.60 -12.82
C PRO A 62 -21.42 14.46 -13.10
N ALA A 63 -22.67 14.63 -12.68
CA ALA A 63 -23.72 13.67 -13.02
C ALA A 63 -23.92 13.60 -14.55
N VAL A 64 -23.55 12.46 -15.14
CA VAL A 64 -23.66 12.17 -16.57
C VAL A 64 -24.70 11.08 -16.76
N LYS A 65 -25.60 11.26 -17.74
CA LYS A 65 -26.62 10.27 -18.06
C LYS A 65 -25.96 8.97 -18.52
N GLY A 66 -26.27 7.85 -17.86
CA GLY A 66 -25.72 6.54 -18.17
C GLY A 66 -24.38 6.24 -17.48
N TYR A 67 -23.76 7.21 -16.82
CA TYR A 67 -22.60 6.99 -15.95
C TYR A 67 -23.06 6.83 -14.50
N PRO A 68 -22.71 5.74 -13.80
CA PRO A 68 -23.16 5.51 -12.43
C PRO A 68 -22.58 6.54 -11.47
N THR A 69 -23.33 6.83 -10.40
CA THR A 69 -22.80 7.60 -9.28
C THR A 69 -21.71 6.81 -8.55
N PRO A 70 -20.72 7.47 -7.91
CA PRO A 70 -19.71 6.79 -7.10
C PRO A 70 -20.35 5.87 -6.04
N ILE A 71 -19.83 4.64 -5.93
CA ILE A 71 -20.35 3.61 -5.00
C ILE A 71 -19.99 3.95 -3.54
N LEU A 72 -18.98 4.79 -3.32
CA LEU A 72 -18.53 5.24 -2.00
C LEU A 72 -17.95 6.66 -2.05
N ASP A 73 -17.96 7.33 -0.91
CA ASP A 73 -17.15 8.54 -0.68
C ASP A 73 -15.71 8.12 -0.39
N TYR A 74 -14.80 8.43 -1.31
CA TYR A 74 -13.38 8.05 -1.18
C TYR A 74 -12.73 8.63 0.08
N ARG A 75 -13.02 9.89 0.44
CA ARG A 75 -12.40 10.54 1.59
C ARG A 75 -12.84 9.85 2.87
N GLN A 76 -14.14 9.62 3.01
CA GLN A 76 -14.71 8.94 4.17
C GLN A 76 -14.20 7.50 4.27
N ALA A 77 -14.27 6.74 3.17
CA ALA A 77 -13.83 5.34 3.13
C ALA A 77 -12.34 5.20 3.44
N ARG A 78 -11.50 6.09 2.88
CA ARG A 78 -10.06 6.14 3.18
C ARG A 78 -9.80 6.37 4.66
N GLN A 79 -10.50 7.33 5.27
CA GLN A 79 -10.33 7.65 6.69
C GLN A 79 -10.74 6.47 7.57
N GLN A 80 -11.91 5.86 7.31
CA GLN A 80 -12.38 4.68 8.04
C GLN A 80 -11.41 3.51 7.90
N HIS A 81 -10.87 3.29 6.69
CA HIS A 81 -9.91 2.23 6.44
C HIS A 81 -8.59 2.44 7.20
N ILE A 82 -8.06 3.66 7.20
CA ILE A 82 -6.85 4.01 7.98
C ILE A 82 -7.08 3.77 9.47
N GLN A 83 -8.19 4.25 10.03
CA GLN A 83 -8.52 4.06 11.44
C GLN A 83 -8.62 2.56 11.81
N LYS A 84 -9.25 1.76 10.94
CA LYS A 84 -9.34 0.30 11.13
C LYS A 84 -7.96 -0.34 11.12
N LEU A 85 -7.11 0.02 10.18
CA LEU A 85 -5.74 -0.50 10.08
C LEU A 85 -4.88 -0.10 11.28
N GLU A 86 -4.97 1.16 11.72
CA GLU A 86 -4.26 1.65 12.90
C GLU A 86 -4.68 0.88 14.15
N LYS A 87 -5.99 0.68 14.36
CA LYS A 87 -6.51 -0.12 15.48
C LYS A 87 -6.02 -1.56 15.43
N GLN A 88 -5.97 -2.17 14.25
CA GLN A 88 -5.42 -3.52 14.09
C GLN A 88 -3.93 -3.54 14.43
N ARG A 89 -3.15 -2.57 13.92
CA ARG A 89 -1.71 -2.44 14.16
C ARG A 89 -1.36 -2.17 15.63
N GLU A 90 -2.15 -1.37 16.34
CA GLU A 90 -1.92 -1.04 17.75
C GLU A 90 -1.82 -2.31 18.63
N TYR A 91 -2.69 -3.28 18.37
CA TYR A 91 -2.65 -4.57 19.06
C TYR A 91 -1.33 -5.32 18.81
N PHE A 92 -0.87 -5.36 17.56
CA PHE A 92 0.42 -5.96 17.20
C PHE A 92 1.61 -5.18 17.78
N LEU A 93 1.56 -3.85 17.79
CA LEU A 93 2.62 -2.99 18.31
C LEU A 93 2.85 -3.19 19.80
N ASN A 94 1.80 -3.47 20.57
CA ASN A 94 1.90 -3.66 22.02
C ASN A 94 2.11 -5.14 22.46
N SER A 95 2.15 -6.09 21.52
CA SER A 95 2.31 -7.51 21.84
C SER A 95 3.77 -7.97 21.83
N ASP A 96 4.29 -8.42 22.97
CA ASP A 96 5.64 -9.00 23.07
C ASP A 96 5.83 -10.26 22.22
N ASN A 97 4.77 -11.07 22.09
CA ASN A 97 4.75 -12.29 21.30
C ASN A 97 3.93 -12.08 20.02
N ILE A 98 4.58 -12.20 18.87
CA ILE A 98 3.94 -12.06 17.56
C ILE A 98 3.69 -13.40 16.86
N VAL A 99 4.22 -14.50 17.39
CA VAL A 99 4.15 -15.84 16.78
C VAL A 99 2.72 -16.27 16.44
N PRO A 100 1.69 -16.06 17.29
CA PRO A 100 0.32 -16.47 16.99
C PRO A 100 -0.31 -15.76 15.77
N TYR A 101 0.35 -14.72 15.26
CA TYR A 101 -0.14 -13.90 14.16
C TYR A 101 0.66 -14.05 12.87
N LEU A 102 1.73 -14.84 12.91
CA LEU A 102 2.47 -15.21 11.72
C LEU A 102 1.72 -16.33 11.01
N ALA A 103 1.51 -16.17 9.70
CA ALA A 103 0.97 -17.25 8.89
C ALA A 103 2.03 -18.35 8.78
N PRO A 104 1.71 -19.62 9.10
CA PRO A 104 2.62 -20.72 8.85
C PRO A 104 2.82 -20.89 7.35
N MET A 105 3.98 -21.43 6.98
CA MET A 105 4.23 -21.85 5.61
C MET A 105 3.25 -22.99 5.24
N PRO A 106 2.47 -22.89 4.15
CA PRO A 106 1.59 -23.96 3.74
C PRO A 106 2.38 -25.22 3.35
N GLU A 107 1.82 -26.39 3.61
CA GLU A 107 2.41 -27.69 3.26
C GLU A 107 2.52 -27.87 1.74
N ASP A 108 1.57 -27.30 1.00
CA ASP A 108 1.54 -27.30 -0.46
C ASP A 108 1.68 -25.87 -0.99
N MET A 109 2.70 -25.65 -1.80
CA MET A 109 3.00 -24.37 -2.46
C MET A 109 2.46 -24.30 -3.88
N THR A 110 1.65 -25.26 -4.30
CA THR A 110 1.10 -25.33 -5.66
C THR A 110 0.26 -24.08 -5.93
N PRO A 111 0.56 -23.31 -6.99
CA PRO A 111 -0.21 -22.13 -7.32
C PRO A 111 -1.68 -22.46 -7.59
N PHE A 112 -2.57 -21.58 -7.14
CA PHE A 112 -3.99 -21.68 -7.45
C PHE A 112 -4.24 -21.74 -8.96
N GLY A 113 -5.04 -22.72 -9.42
CA GLY A 113 -5.38 -22.89 -10.82
C GLY A 113 -4.35 -23.67 -11.66
N ALA A 114 -3.30 -24.23 -11.05
CA ALA A 114 -2.35 -25.11 -11.73
C ALA A 114 -3.01 -26.40 -12.29
N ASP A 115 -4.14 -26.80 -11.70
CA ASP A 115 -5.01 -27.89 -12.16
C ASP A 115 -5.81 -27.52 -13.43
N ARG A 116 -6.05 -26.22 -13.66
CA ARG A 116 -6.89 -25.71 -14.75
C ARG A 116 -6.10 -25.23 -15.94
N TYR A 117 -4.88 -24.74 -15.73
CA TYR A 117 -4.05 -24.13 -16.76
C TYR A 117 -2.66 -24.76 -16.79
N PRO A 118 -2.16 -25.17 -17.97
CA PRO A 118 -0.80 -25.69 -18.11
C PRO A 118 0.20 -24.67 -17.59
N SER A 119 0.89 -25.01 -16.50
CA SER A 119 1.90 -24.17 -15.88
C SER A 119 3.05 -25.03 -15.39
N ASN A 120 4.26 -24.48 -15.42
CA ASN A 120 5.42 -25.17 -14.88
C ASN A 120 5.39 -25.08 -13.35
N ILE A 121 5.05 -26.20 -12.69
CA ILE A 121 5.02 -26.35 -11.23
C ILE A 121 6.14 -27.25 -10.70
N THR A 122 7.11 -27.63 -11.54
CA THR A 122 8.16 -28.58 -11.11
C THR A 122 9.03 -28.01 -9.99
N TRP A 123 9.14 -26.69 -9.89
CA TRP A 123 9.83 -25.99 -8.80
C TRP A 123 9.10 -26.09 -7.44
N VAL A 124 7.79 -26.34 -7.42
CA VAL A 124 7.03 -26.61 -6.19
C VAL A 124 7.23 -28.06 -5.74
N GLN A 125 7.24 -28.97 -6.72
CA GLN A 125 7.38 -30.41 -6.49
C GLN A 125 8.82 -30.80 -6.18
N ALA A 126 9.78 -29.98 -6.58
CA ALA A 126 11.18 -30.14 -6.22
C ALA A 126 11.35 -29.86 -4.72
N SER A 127 11.55 -30.93 -3.94
CA SER A 127 11.97 -30.79 -2.55
C SER A 127 13.37 -30.16 -2.54
N ALA A 128 13.49 -28.94 -1.99
CA ALA A 128 14.78 -28.37 -1.69
C ALA A 128 15.34 -29.12 -0.47
N GLU A 129 16.31 -30.00 -0.69
CA GLU A 129 16.84 -30.91 0.35
C GLU A 129 17.41 -30.18 1.58
N THR A 130 17.77 -28.89 1.45
CA THR A 130 18.19 -28.06 2.59
C THR A 130 18.09 -26.58 2.24
N MET A 131 17.22 -25.84 2.93
CA MET A 131 17.34 -24.38 2.97
C MET A 131 18.50 -24.02 3.90
N PHE A 132 19.29 -22.99 3.53
CA PHE A 132 20.37 -22.48 4.39
C PHE A 132 20.17 -20.98 4.63
N PRO A 133 19.84 -20.55 5.87
CA PRO A 133 19.62 -21.37 7.07
C PRO A 133 18.35 -22.24 7.01
N PRO A 134 18.23 -23.28 7.86
CA PRO A 134 17.00 -24.07 7.97
C PRO A 134 15.81 -23.18 8.36
N ALA A 135 14.60 -23.58 7.97
CA ALA A 135 13.38 -22.89 8.36
C ALA A 135 13.26 -22.82 9.89
N LEU A 136 12.84 -21.66 10.40
CA LEU A 136 12.58 -21.47 11.81
C LEU A 136 11.27 -22.16 12.18
N ASP A 137 11.32 -23.14 13.09
CA ASP A 137 10.11 -23.73 13.67
C ASP A 137 9.48 -22.73 14.66
N LEU A 138 8.38 -22.11 14.22
CA LEU A 138 7.66 -21.13 15.02
C LEU A 138 6.97 -21.77 16.24
N ALA A 139 6.62 -23.05 16.19
CA ALA A 139 5.90 -23.74 17.25
C ALA A 139 6.82 -24.12 18.44
N SER A 140 8.13 -24.24 18.20
CA SER A 140 9.10 -24.58 19.23
C SER A 140 9.71 -23.39 19.97
N LEU A 141 9.36 -22.15 19.59
CA LEU A 141 9.97 -20.94 20.17
C LEU A 141 9.52 -20.72 21.61
N ASP A 142 10.48 -20.49 22.50
CA ASP A 142 10.18 -19.97 23.83
C ASP A 142 9.82 -18.46 23.80
N ILE A 143 9.38 -17.93 24.94
CA ILE A 143 8.97 -16.52 25.05
C ILE A 143 10.12 -15.54 24.75
N ALA A 144 11.36 -15.88 25.13
CA ALA A 144 12.52 -15.02 24.89
C ALA A 144 12.90 -15.01 23.40
N GLN A 145 12.86 -16.18 22.75
CA GLN A 145 13.08 -16.34 21.32
C GLN A 145 11.97 -15.68 20.49
N ALA A 146 10.71 -15.79 20.91
CA ALA A 146 9.59 -15.10 20.26
C ALA A 146 9.73 -13.57 20.33
N ARG A 147 10.22 -13.05 21.48
CA ARG A 147 10.57 -11.63 21.63
C ARG A 147 11.75 -11.23 20.74
N ALA A 148 12.77 -12.10 20.62
CA ALA A 148 13.90 -11.84 19.71
C ALA A 148 13.44 -11.82 18.25
N LEU A 149 12.59 -12.76 17.83
CA LEU A 149 11.99 -12.81 16.49
C LEU A 149 11.23 -11.52 16.15
N ARG A 150 10.53 -10.92 17.13
CA ARG A 150 9.85 -9.64 16.96
C ARG A 150 10.78 -8.52 16.47
N THR A 151 12.05 -8.52 16.89
CA THR A 151 13.04 -7.52 16.48
C THR A 151 13.43 -7.61 15.00
N TRP A 152 13.15 -8.73 14.33
CA TRP A 152 13.40 -8.90 12.89
C TRP A 152 12.40 -8.13 12.03
N PHE A 153 11.23 -7.79 12.59
CA PHE A 153 10.27 -6.92 11.96
C PHE A 153 10.65 -5.46 12.28
N VAL A 154 10.53 -4.58 11.29
CA VAL A 154 10.84 -3.15 11.45
C VAL A 154 9.79 -2.50 12.35
N ALA A 155 9.94 -2.70 13.66
CA ALA A 155 8.98 -2.29 14.69
C ALA A 155 9.45 -1.09 15.52
N HIS A 156 10.66 -0.57 15.29
CA HIS A 156 11.30 0.30 16.27
C HIS A 156 12.09 1.51 15.72
N VAL A 157 11.88 1.94 14.48
CA VAL A 157 12.44 3.24 14.07
C VAL A 157 11.41 4.32 14.35
N ASN A 158 11.51 4.97 15.51
CA ASN A 158 10.82 6.24 15.72
C ASN A 158 11.48 7.26 14.77
N ILE A 159 10.92 7.43 13.57
CA ILE A 159 11.39 8.45 12.63
C ILE A 159 10.68 9.75 13.03
N PRO A 160 11.34 10.68 13.74
CA PRO A 160 10.73 11.96 14.04
C PRO A 160 10.35 12.64 12.72
N PRO A 161 9.14 13.19 12.60
CA PRO A 161 8.73 13.88 11.38
C PRO A 161 9.75 14.98 11.05
N PRO A 162 10.10 15.17 9.76
CA PRO A 162 10.98 16.27 9.38
C PRO A 162 10.36 17.56 9.90
N LYS A 163 11.13 18.31 10.69
CA LYS A 163 10.69 19.60 11.24
C LYS A 163 10.16 20.42 10.07
N ILE A 164 8.87 20.77 10.10
CA ILE A 164 8.27 21.65 9.12
C ILE A 164 9.08 22.94 9.19
N ARG A 165 9.96 23.17 8.21
CA ARG A 165 10.54 24.49 8.01
C ARG A 165 9.34 25.35 7.65
N LYS A 166 8.87 26.15 8.61
CA LYS A 166 7.95 27.24 8.31
C LYS A 166 8.60 28.01 7.16
N HIS A 167 8.01 27.97 5.98
CA HIS A 167 8.40 28.89 4.93
C HIS A 167 8.28 30.27 5.56
N ARG A 168 9.41 30.96 5.70
CA ARG A 168 9.39 32.37 6.07
C ARG A 168 8.63 33.04 4.93
N LEU A 169 7.40 33.48 5.21
CA LEU A 169 6.72 34.40 4.31
C LEU A 169 7.68 35.57 4.12
N GLN A 170 8.21 35.75 2.91
CA GLN A 170 9.01 36.92 2.59
C GLN A 170 8.15 38.14 2.91
N SER A 171 8.72 39.07 3.67
CA SER A 171 8.03 40.32 3.94
C SER A 171 7.82 41.07 2.61
N PRO A 172 6.75 41.87 2.46
CA PRO A 172 6.52 42.65 1.23
C PRO A 172 7.70 43.55 0.83
N VAL A 173 8.57 43.89 1.79
CA VAL A 173 9.78 44.68 1.60
C VAL A 173 10.88 43.89 0.87
N GLU A 174 10.99 42.57 1.09
CA GLU A 174 11.99 41.72 0.45
C GLU A 174 11.65 41.39 -1.02
N GLN A 175 10.38 41.50 -1.43
CA GLN A 175 9.96 41.30 -2.82
C GLN A 175 10.27 42.51 -3.73
N LEU A 176 10.38 43.71 -3.17
CA LEU A 176 10.70 44.93 -3.94
C LEU A 176 12.20 45.08 -4.23
N GLY A 177 13.07 44.47 -3.43
CA GLY A 177 14.53 44.53 -3.62
C GLY A 177 15.06 43.66 -4.77
N LEU A 178 14.28 42.68 -5.24
CA LEU A 178 14.68 41.77 -6.33
C LEU A 178 14.35 42.30 -7.73
N ASN A 179 13.53 43.34 -7.85
CA ASN A 179 13.13 43.93 -9.13
C ASN A 179 13.91 45.21 -9.51
N LEU A 180 15.00 45.53 -8.80
CA LEU A 180 15.84 46.71 -9.07
C LEU A 180 17.33 46.36 -9.21
N SER A 181 17.66 45.19 -9.75
CA SER A 181 19.03 44.83 -10.11
C SER A 181 19.07 44.23 -11.52
N VAL A 182 19.23 45.14 -12.49
CA VAL A 182 19.75 45.01 -13.87
C VAL A 182 19.12 43.95 -14.78
#